data_AF-A0A0A8X1V7-F1
#
_entry.id   AF-A0A0A8X1V7-F1
#
_cell.length_a   1.000
_cell.length_b   1.000
_cell.length_c   1.000
_cell.angle_alpha   90.00
_cell.angle_beta   90.00
_cell.angle_gamma   90.00
#
_symmetry.space_group_name_H-M   'P 1'
#
loop_
_entity.id
_entity.type
_entity.pdbx_description
1 polymer ?
#
loop_
_entity_poly.entity_id
_entity_poly.type
_entity_poly.pdbx_seq_one_letter_code
_entity_poly.pdbx_strand_id
1 'polypeptide(L)' 'MTVLFGTVEYFEREIEFHLSEVEKRERLKEEINQIQMKLEEELLNDFICDEKLRMECLQNLSNACSKLTEDYVV' A
#
# COMPACT_ATOMS: atom_id res chain seq x y z
N MET A 1 -5.01 -9.27 16.10
CA MET A 1 -4.01 -8.18 16.15
C MET A 1 -4.61 -6.99 15.43
N THR A 2 -4.83 -5.89 16.13
CA THR A 2 -5.20 -4.60 15.52
C THR A 2 -3.95 -4.00 14.90
N VAL A 3 -3.93 -3.83 13.59
CA VAL A 3 -2.85 -3.11 12.90
C VAL A 3 -3.18 -1.63 12.97
N LEU A 4 -2.21 -0.80 13.32
CA LEU A 4 -2.42 0.63 13.45
C LEU A 4 -2.48 1.25 12.04
N PHE A 5 -3.53 2.02 11.77
CA PHE A 5 -3.69 2.72 10.51
C PHE A 5 -2.45 3.58 10.20
N GLY A 6 -1.95 3.49 8.96
CA GLY A 6 -0.82 4.27 8.48
C GLY A 6 0.57 3.67 8.74
N THR A 7 0.68 2.49 9.36
CA THR A 7 1.96 1.76 9.45
C THR A 7 2.26 0.98 8.18
N VAL A 8 3.52 0.58 7.98
CA VAL A 8 3.93 -0.28 6.85
C VAL A 8 3.11 -1.57 6.82
N GLU A 9 2.95 -2.23 7.97
CA GLU A 9 2.18 -3.48 8.12
C GLU A 9 0.70 -3.31 7.77
N TYR A 10 0.13 -2.12 7.99
CA TYR A 10 -1.25 -1.82 7.60
C TYR A 10 -1.38 -1.83 6.08
N PHE A 11 -0.49 -1.10 5.40
CA PHE A 11 -0.49 -1.03 3.94
C PHE A 11 -0.12 -2.36 3.29
N GLU A 12 0.80 -3.13 3.88
CA GLU A 12 1.12 -4.49 3.40
C GLU A 12 -0.13 -5.36 3.36
N ARG A 13 -0.90 -5.39 4.46
CA ARG A 13 -2.15 -6.17 4.51
C ARG A 13 -3.21 -5.67 3.55
N GLU A 14 -3.35 -4.37 3.40
CA GLU A 14 -4.34 -3.80 2.49
C GLU A 14 -4.02 -4.18 1.05
N ILE A 15 -2.75 -4.06 0.65
CA ILE A 15 -2.28 -4.45 -0.67
C ILE A 15 -2.44 -5.97 -0.87
N GLU A 16 -2.01 -6.79 0.10
CA GLU A 16 -2.20 -8.25 0.03
C GLU A 16 -3.67 -8.66 -0.07
N PHE A 17 -4.57 -7.97 0.64
CA PHE A 17 -6.01 -8.20 0.55
C PHE A 17 -6.52 -7.91 -0.86
N HIS A 18 -6.16 -6.76 -1.43
CA HIS A 18 -6.49 -6.42 -2.82
C HIS A 18 -5.88 -7.38 -3.84
N LEU A 19 -4.66 -7.86 -3.61
CA LEU A 19 -3.99 -8.82 -4.46
C LEU A 19 -4.57 -10.24 -4.34
N SER A 20 -5.13 -10.61 -3.19
CA SER A 20 -5.75 -11.93 -3.00
C SER A 20 -6.98 -12.13 -3.89
N GLU A 21 -7.60 -11.04 -4.34
CA GLU A 21 -8.71 -11.05 -5.31
C GLU A 21 -8.21 -11.16 -6.76
N VAL A 22 -6.91 -10.96 -7.02
CA VAL A 22 -6.31 -11.04 -8.35
C VAL A 22 -5.84 -12.47 -8.64
N GLU A 23 -6.59 -13.20 -9.46
CA GLU A 23 -6.28 -14.59 -9.83
C GLU A 23 -4.98 -14.78 -10.63
N LYS A 24 -4.40 -13.70 -11.20
CA LYS A 24 -3.26 -13.77 -12.12
C LYS A 24 -2.00 -13.12 -11.56
N ARG A 25 -1.08 -13.95 -11.09
CA ARG A 25 0.26 -13.54 -10.61
C ARG A 25 1.10 -12.79 -11.64
N GLU A 26 0.86 -12.99 -12.95
CA GLU A 26 1.65 -12.34 -14.02
C GLU A 26 1.55 -10.81 -14.03
N ARG A 27 0.53 -10.21 -13.41
CA ARG A 27 0.36 -8.74 -13.33
C ARG A 27 0.51 -8.18 -11.92
N LEU A 28 1.02 -8.96 -10.97
CA LEU A 28 1.20 -8.55 -9.56
C LEU A 28 1.84 -7.16 -9.42
N LYS A 29 2.90 -6.88 -10.18
CA LYS A 29 3.59 -5.58 -10.11
C LYS A 29 2.74 -4.42 -10.64
N GLU A 30 1.97 -4.64 -11.70
CA GLU A 30 1.07 -3.63 -12.26
C GLU A 30 -0.10 -3.37 -11.30
N GLU A 31 -0.63 -4.41 -10.66
CA GLU A 31 -1.68 -4.31 -9.66
C GLU A 31 -1.19 -3.60 -8.39
N ILE A 32 0.01 -3.94 -7.87
CA ILE A 32 0.63 -3.22 -6.75
C ILE A 32 0.73 -1.74 -7.06
N ASN A 33 1.21 -1.37 -8.25
CA ASN A 33 1.31 0.03 -8.65
C ASN A 33 -0.07 0.71 -8.73
N GLN A 34 -1.11 0.02 -9.23
CA GLN A 34 -2.47 0.57 -9.25
C GLN A 34 -3.05 0.78 -7.85
N ILE A 35 -2.84 -0.19 -6.95
CA ILE A 35 -3.26 -0.08 -5.55
C ILE A 35 -2.52 1.05 -4.86
N GLN A 36 -1.20 1.17 -5.09
CA GLN A 36 -0.39 2.27 -4.58
C GLN A 36 -0.94 3.62 -5.03
N MET A 37 -1.17 3.81 -6.34
CA MET A 37 -1.70 5.08 -6.86
C MET A 37 -3.06 5.44 -6.24
N LYS A 38 -3.95 4.47 -6.06
CA LYS A 38 -5.25 4.70 -5.40
C LYS A 38 -5.08 5.12 -3.95
N LEU A 39 -4.25 4.40 -3.18
CA LEU A 39 -4.00 4.72 -1.78
C LEU A 39 -3.29 6.07 -1.62
N GLU A 40 -2.38 6.43 -2.52
CA GLU A 40 -1.77 7.77 -2.56
C GLU A 40 -2.81 8.86 -2.83
N GLU A 41 -3.72 8.64 -3.77
CA GLU A 41 -4.80 9.58 -4.10
C GLU A 41 -5.75 9.78 -2.90
N GLU A 42 -6.12 8.70 -2.21
CA GLU A 42 -6.94 8.75 -1.00
C GLU A 42 -6.22 9.49 0.14
N LEU A 43 -4.93 9.23 0.35
CA LEU A 43 -4.12 9.91 1.37
C LEU A 43 -3.95 11.41 1.10
N LEU A 44 -3.91 11.81 -0.17
CA LEU A 44 -3.72 13.20 -0.58
C LEU A 44 -5.03 14.00 -0.61
N ASN A 45 -6.13 13.39 -1.07
CA ASN A 45 -7.36 14.11 -1.35
C ASN A 45 -8.46 13.86 -0.31
N ASP A 46 -8.58 12.65 0.22
CA ASP A 46 -9.71 12.25 1.08
C ASP A 46 -9.32 12.17 2.56
N PHE A 47 -8.02 11.96 2.85
CA PHE A 47 -7.54 11.81 4.21
C PHE A 47 -7.18 13.14 4.89
N ILE A 48 -8.11 13.65 5.71
CA ILE A 48 -7.92 14.85 6.53
C ILE A 48 -7.04 14.50 7.74
N CYS A 49 -5.77 14.87 7.67
CA CYS A 49 -4.78 14.67 8.72
C CYS A 49 -3.72 15.78 8.71
N ASP A 50 -2.89 15.79 9.75
CA ASP A 50 -1.68 16.62 9.78
C ASP A 50 -0.74 16.25 8.63
N GLU A 51 -0.12 17.26 8.04
CA GLU A 51 0.82 17.08 6.92
C GLU A 51 1.97 16.12 7.26
N LYS A 52 2.44 16.15 8.51
CA LYS A 52 3.45 15.21 9.00
C LYS A 52 2.96 13.76 8.95
N LEU A 53 1.74 13.52 9.41
CA LEU A 53 1.14 12.18 9.44
C LEU A 53 0.84 11.69 8.02
N ARG A 54 0.43 12.59 7.12
CA ARG A 54 0.28 12.30 5.68
C ARG A 54 1.60 11.85 5.06
N MET A 55 2.68 12.60 5.29
CA MET A 55 4.00 12.25 4.77
C MET A 55 4.49 10.90 5.33
N GLU A 56 4.28 10.65 6.63
CA GLU A 56 4.61 9.36 7.24
C GLU A 56 3.80 8.21 6.60
N CYS A 57 2.50 8.40 6.34
CA CYS A 57 1.66 7.42 5.67
C CYS A 57 2.13 7.14 4.24
N LEU A 58 2.41 8.18 3.45
CA LEU A 58 2.91 8.04 2.08
C LEU A 58 4.27 7.32 2.04
N GLN A 59 5.18 7.65 2.96
CA GLN A 59 6.46 6.95 3.09
C GLN A 59 6.26 5.48 3.46
N ASN A 60 5.36 5.19 4.40
CA ASN A 60 5.07 3.83 4.83
C ASN A 60 4.40 3.01 3.72
N LEU A 61 3.53 3.62 2.92
CA LEU A 61 2.92 3.02 1.74
C LEU A 61 3.98 2.66 0.69
N SER A 62 4.89 3.60 0.39
CA SER A 62 6.01 3.38 -0.54
C SER A 62 6.94 2.25 -0.07
N ASN A 63 7.22 2.20 1.23
CA ASN A 63 8.01 1.13 1.84
C ASN A 63 7.30 -0.24 1.73
N ALA A 64 6.00 -0.29 2.00
CA ALA A 64 5.20 -1.51 1.88
C ALA A 64 5.18 -2.03 0.44
N CYS A 65 4.95 -1.15 -0.54
CA CYS A 65 4.94 -1.52 -1.96
C CYS A 65 6.30 -2.03 -2.43
N SER A 66 7.39 -1.38 -1.99
CA SER A 66 8.76 -1.79 -2.32
C SER A 66 9.05 -3.19 -1.78
N LYS A 67 8.70 -3.44 -0.51
CA LYS A 67 8.92 -4.72 0.15
C LYS A 67 8.10 -5.85 -0.47
N LEU A 68 6.82 -5.61 -0.77
CA LEU A 68 6.00 -6.58 -1.51
C LEU A 68 6.58 -6.87 -2.89
N THR A 69 7.01 -5.83 -3.61
CA THR A 69 7.62 -6.01 -4.94
C THR A 69 8.91 -6.84 -4.86
N GLU A 70 9.73 -6.66 -3.83
CA GLU A 70 10.92 -7.49 -3.58
C GLU A 70 10.54 -8.94 -3.24
N ASP A 71 9.55 -9.16 -2.38
CA ASP A 71 9.08 -10.48 -1.97
C ASP A 71 8.45 -11.28 -3.12
N TYR A 72 7.82 -10.61 -4.11
CA TYR A 72 7.22 -11.26 -5.28
C TYR A 72 8.19 -11.48 -6.47
N VAL A 73 9.44 -11.00 -6.39
CA VAL A 73 10.46 -11.15 -7.45
C VAL A 73 11.40 -12.35 -7.23
N VAL A 74 11.15 -13.18 -6.20
CA VAL A 74 11.91 -14.42 -5.90
C VAL A 74 11.31 -15.65 -6.57
#